data_AF-A0A2R6IW14-F1
#
_entry.id   AF-A0A2R6IW14-F1
#
_cell.length_a   1.000
_cell.length_b   1.000
_cell.length_c   1.000
_cell.angle_alpha   90.00
_cell.angle_beta   90.00
_cell.angle_gamma   90.00
#
_symmetry.space_group_name_H-M   'P 1'
#
loop_
_entity.id
_entity.type
_entity.pdbx_description
1 polymer ?
#
loop_
_entity_poly.entity_id
_entity_poly.type
_entity_poly.pdbx_seq_one_letter_code
_entity_poly.pdbx_strand_id
1 'polypeptide(L)'
;MSLPELVRGELGEERPVARVHLGGDDELFVTPTRTLVYRAEGLLSDESVEEHDHDAERVAVSESRRKAKFTLEYGLDGEASFSVPKGKLDEVLHPVLAGVLSASGITEPGETVERTFRFSELTLVVTSARLVKHVGTAVWDDDYEEFDYDDVSDLEFEEGSVATTLVLTADGRQERFKAPSDRAREIKETLTDALLARYGASSLEEFRALAATEEGETDDAGAAVDRTDFGGGPDPLSADPDDVDTEAGTREDPLADGADAADDGAAGAGAAEGGSGAPTAPAEGGSKAAPGAAAVESSAEDDGFDDSGFRPAEPTDDVAAEVAALREAVDRQGERLERQTELIERLIEELRRGR
;
A
#
# COMPACT_ATOMS: atom_id res chain seq x y z
N MET A 1 20.72 25.03 -18.96
CA MET A 1 22.12 24.71 -19.34
C MET A 1 22.08 23.75 -20.52
N SER A 2 23.01 23.86 -21.47
CA SER A 2 23.14 22.93 -22.59
C SER A 2 23.50 21.52 -22.11
N LEU A 3 23.18 20.50 -22.91
CA LEU A 3 23.62 19.12 -22.69
C LEU A 3 25.12 18.99 -23.03
N PRO A 4 25.91 18.22 -22.25
CA PRO A 4 27.28 17.85 -22.61
C PRO A 4 27.35 17.24 -24.02
N GLU A 5 28.47 17.42 -24.73
CA GLU A 5 28.58 16.93 -26.12
C GLU A 5 28.54 15.41 -26.20
N LEU A 6 29.20 14.73 -25.25
CA LEU A 6 29.22 13.27 -25.18
C LEU A 6 27.80 12.71 -24.99
N VAL A 7 27.02 13.30 -24.08
CA VAL A 7 25.61 12.95 -23.86
C VAL A 7 24.75 13.19 -25.10
N ARG A 8 24.99 14.29 -25.84
CA ARG A 8 24.25 14.59 -27.08
C ARG A 8 24.53 13.57 -28.18
N GLY A 9 25.75 13.05 -28.24
CA GLY A 9 26.13 11.96 -29.14
C GLY A 9 25.38 10.67 -28.82
N GLU A 10 25.38 10.28 -27.54
CA GLU A 10 24.75 9.03 -27.09
C GLU A 10 23.22 9.06 -27.13
N LEU A 11 22.59 10.20 -26.81
CA LEU A 11 21.12 10.35 -26.87
C LEU A 11 20.53 10.09 -28.25
N GLY A 12 21.28 10.33 -29.33
CA GLY A 12 20.77 10.20 -30.69
C GLY A 12 19.54 11.09 -30.94
N GLU A 13 18.42 10.46 -31.28
CA GLU A 13 17.14 11.16 -31.53
C GLU A 13 16.22 11.22 -30.30
N GLU A 14 16.55 10.48 -29.25
CA GLU A 14 15.74 10.41 -28.05
C GLU A 14 15.88 11.67 -27.20
N ARG A 15 14.79 12.02 -26.52
CA ARG A 15 14.73 13.18 -25.64
C ARG A 15 14.69 12.71 -24.19
N PRO A 16 15.54 13.26 -23.31
CA PRO A 16 15.44 12.99 -21.89
C PRO A 16 14.08 13.42 -21.35
N VAL A 17 13.39 12.51 -20.67
CA VAL A 17 12.18 12.79 -19.86
C VAL A 17 12.57 13.32 -18.49
N ALA A 18 13.76 12.97 -17.99
CA ALA A 18 14.31 13.51 -16.75
C ALA A 18 15.80 13.84 -16.89
N ARG A 19 16.25 14.88 -16.15
CA ARG A 19 17.65 15.25 -15.97
C ARG A 19 17.90 15.50 -14.50
N VAL A 20 18.79 14.73 -13.89
CA VAL A 20 19.07 14.76 -12.45
C VAL A 20 20.54 15.08 -12.21
N HIS A 21 20.81 16.11 -11.41
CA HIS A 21 22.18 16.43 -10.98
C HIS A 21 22.63 15.48 -9.87
N LEU A 22 23.71 14.74 -10.10
CA LEU A 22 24.27 13.78 -9.13
C LEU A 22 25.32 14.42 -8.19
N GLY A 23 25.72 15.66 -8.45
CA GLY A 23 26.66 16.43 -7.64
C GLY A 23 27.98 16.71 -8.37
N GLY A 24 28.58 17.87 -8.10
CA GLY A 24 29.61 18.40 -9.00
C GLY A 24 29.00 18.70 -10.36
N ASP A 25 29.67 18.24 -11.42
CA ASP A 25 29.18 18.33 -12.80
C ASP A 25 28.62 16.99 -13.33
N ASP A 26 28.45 15.98 -12.46
CA ASP A 26 27.84 14.69 -12.81
C ASP A 26 26.33 14.82 -12.98
N GLU A 27 25.80 14.16 -14.01
CA GLU A 27 24.38 14.23 -14.36
C GLU A 27 23.86 12.85 -14.76
N LEU A 28 22.55 12.64 -14.60
CA LEU A 28 21.85 11.46 -15.05
C LEU A 28 20.70 11.91 -15.95
N PHE A 29 20.57 11.25 -17.09
CA PHE A 29 19.51 11.49 -18.06
C PHE A 29 18.68 10.23 -18.20
N VAL A 30 17.37 10.35 -18.02
CA VAL A 30 16.45 9.24 -18.26
C VAL A 30 15.71 9.54 -19.55
N THR A 31 15.73 8.61 -20.48
CA THR A 31 14.95 8.61 -21.72
C THR A 31 13.83 7.58 -21.62
N PRO A 32 12.90 7.47 -22.58
CA PRO A 32 11.90 6.42 -22.55
C PRO A 32 12.49 5.00 -22.47
N THR A 33 13.58 4.74 -23.22
CA THR A 33 14.11 3.38 -23.45
C THR A 33 15.36 3.06 -22.63
N ARG A 34 16.04 4.08 -22.07
CA ARG A 34 17.32 3.91 -21.37
C ARG A 34 17.67 5.04 -20.43
N THR A 35 18.60 4.78 -19.53
CA THR A 35 19.22 5.74 -18.61
C THR A 35 20.70 5.93 -18.95
N LEU A 36 21.12 7.19 -19.04
CA LEU A 36 22.50 7.59 -19.29
C LEU A 36 23.08 8.26 -18.04
N VAL A 37 24.19 7.73 -17.53
CA VAL A 37 24.92 8.29 -16.38
C VAL A 37 26.16 9.00 -16.89
N TYR A 38 26.14 10.33 -16.84
CA TYR A 38 27.24 11.18 -17.21
C TYR A 38 28.14 11.47 -15.99
N ARG A 39 29.43 11.18 -16.14
CA ARG A 39 30.48 11.54 -15.20
C ARG A 39 31.38 12.58 -15.85
N ALA A 40 31.47 13.74 -15.24
CA ALA A 40 32.34 14.79 -15.73
C ALA A 40 33.82 14.43 -15.52
N GLU A 41 34.69 15.04 -16.32
CA GLU A 41 36.13 14.90 -16.15
C GLU A 41 36.54 15.35 -14.74
N GLY A 42 37.21 14.44 -14.03
CA GLY A 42 37.76 14.66 -12.70
C GLY A 42 39.28 14.64 -12.71
N LEU A 43 39.89 14.94 -11.56
CA LEU A 43 41.35 14.96 -11.41
C LEU A 43 42.03 13.62 -11.71
N LEU A 44 41.27 12.51 -11.67
CA LEU A 44 41.76 11.13 -11.78
C LEU A 44 40.92 10.29 -12.75
N SER A 45 39.92 10.88 -13.39
CA SER A 45 38.93 10.16 -14.22
C SER A 45 38.59 11.00 -15.43
N ASP A 46 38.62 10.39 -16.60
CA ASP A 46 38.18 11.04 -17.83
C ASP A 46 36.65 11.20 -17.86
N GLU A 47 36.17 12.10 -18.71
CA GLU A 47 34.73 12.25 -19.01
C GLU A 47 34.17 10.93 -19.57
N SER A 48 33.01 10.50 -19.06
CA SER A 48 32.39 9.25 -19.50
C SER A 48 30.86 9.30 -19.43
N VAL A 49 30.22 8.47 -20.26
CA VAL A 49 28.79 8.17 -20.22
C VAL A 49 28.63 6.66 -20.16
N GLU A 50 27.86 6.20 -19.18
CA GLU A 50 27.40 4.81 -19.06
C GLU A 50 25.93 4.74 -19.48
N GLU A 51 25.57 3.73 -20.25
CA GLU A 51 24.21 3.48 -20.73
C GLU A 51 23.62 2.25 -20.06
N HIS A 52 22.33 2.35 -19.73
CA HIS A 52 21.56 1.28 -19.11
C HIS A 52 20.17 1.21 -19.75
N ASP A 53 19.89 0.14 -20.47
CA ASP A 53 18.60 -0.08 -21.11
C ASP A 53 17.48 -0.28 -20.07
N HIS A 54 16.26 0.09 -20.45
CA HIS A 54 15.06 -0.11 -19.62
C HIS A 54 14.37 -1.45 -19.88
N ASP A 55 14.88 -2.28 -20.80
CA ASP A 55 14.40 -3.66 -21.04
C ASP A 55 14.84 -4.63 -19.93
N ALA A 56 14.87 -4.15 -18.69
CA ALA A 56 15.26 -4.91 -17.52
C ALA A 56 14.07 -5.74 -17.01
N GLU A 57 14.27 -7.04 -16.85
CA GLU A 57 13.29 -7.96 -16.26
C GLU A 57 13.10 -7.68 -14.77
N ARG A 58 14.15 -7.17 -14.10
CA ARG A 58 14.12 -6.89 -12.67
C ARG A 58 14.94 -5.66 -12.29
N VAL A 59 14.37 -4.83 -11.42
CA VAL A 59 14.97 -3.60 -10.90
C VAL A 59 15.10 -3.70 -9.38
N ALA A 60 16.33 -3.68 -8.88
CA ALA A 60 16.61 -3.66 -7.45
C ALA A 60 17.29 -2.36 -7.04
N VAL A 61 16.98 -1.88 -5.82
CA VAL A 61 17.64 -0.73 -5.23
C VAL A 61 18.20 -1.11 -3.87
N SER A 62 19.50 -0.90 -3.69
CA SER A 62 20.16 -1.03 -2.40
C SER A 62 20.64 0.33 -1.90
N GLU A 63 20.24 0.67 -0.67
CA GLU A 63 20.59 1.95 -0.06
C GLU A 63 21.76 1.80 0.91
N SER A 64 22.72 2.71 0.79
CA SER A 64 23.80 2.91 1.75
C SER A 64 23.62 4.22 2.51
N ARG A 65 24.56 4.57 3.39
CA ARG A 65 24.52 5.84 4.15
C ARG A 65 24.43 7.11 3.29
N ARG A 66 24.92 7.07 2.04
CA ARG A 66 25.11 8.27 1.19
C ARG A 66 24.70 8.09 -0.26
N LYS A 67 24.57 6.84 -0.71
CA LYS A 67 24.28 6.49 -2.10
C LYS A 67 23.17 5.44 -2.15
N ALA A 68 22.38 5.44 -3.20
CA ALA A 68 21.55 4.33 -3.60
C ALA A 68 22.17 3.70 -4.85
N LYS A 69 22.22 2.37 -4.90
CA LYS A 69 22.67 1.60 -6.06
C LYS A 69 21.45 0.97 -6.72
N PHE A 70 21.27 1.28 -8.00
CA PHE A 70 20.32 0.61 -8.87
C PHE A 70 21.01 -0.59 -9.49
N THR A 71 20.33 -1.72 -9.52
CA THR A 71 20.72 -2.93 -10.25
C THR A 71 19.58 -3.27 -11.21
N LEU A 72 19.91 -3.37 -12.49
CA LEU A 72 19.01 -3.75 -13.58
C LEU A 72 19.46 -5.14 -14.07
N GLU A 73 18.59 -6.12 -13.95
CA GLU A 73 18.83 -7.50 -14.35
C GLU A 73 18.08 -7.76 -15.66
N TYR A 74 18.78 -8.26 -16.67
CA TYR A 74 18.28 -8.50 -18.05
C TYR A 74 18.22 -10.02 -18.34
N GLY A 75 17.87 -10.82 -17.32
CA GLY A 75 17.82 -12.27 -17.43
C GLY A 75 19.13 -12.90 -17.89
N LEU A 76 19.15 -13.44 -19.11
CA LEU A 76 20.31 -14.12 -19.70
C LEU A 76 21.40 -13.16 -20.21
N ASP A 77 21.05 -11.89 -20.44
CA ASP A 77 21.98 -10.87 -20.96
C ASP A 77 22.82 -10.22 -19.85
N GLY A 78 22.58 -10.61 -18.59
CA GLY A 78 23.38 -10.24 -17.42
C GLY A 78 22.72 -9.15 -16.57
N GLU A 79 23.55 -8.41 -15.84
CA GLU A 79 23.10 -7.30 -15.01
C GLU A 79 23.95 -6.05 -15.25
N ALA A 80 23.34 -4.88 -15.10
CA ALA A 80 24.04 -3.60 -15.04
C ALA A 80 23.69 -2.88 -13.74
N SER A 81 24.57 -1.99 -13.29
CA SER A 81 24.29 -1.23 -12.09
C SER A 81 24.96 0.13 -12.08
N PHE A 82 24.28 1.11 -11.49
CA PHE A 82 24.78 2.46 -11.30
C PHE A 82 24.42 2.99 -9.91
N SER A 83 25.06 4.08 -9.50
CA SER A 83 24.85 4.66 -8.17
C SER A 83 24.59 6.15 -8.23
N VAL A 84 23.59 6.57 -7.44
CA VAL A 84 23.18 7.96 -7.27
C VAL A 84 23.31 8.39 -5.82
N PRO A 85 23.41 9.70 -5.50
CA PRO A 85 23.27 10.17 -4.13
C PRO A 85 21.93 9.73 -3.54
N LYS A 86 21.90 9.33 -2.26
CA LYS A 86 20.67 8.82 -1.63
C LYS A 86 19.49 9.80 -1.75
N GLY A 87 19.73 11.10 -1.59
CA GLY A 87 18.68 12.13 -1.72
C GLY A 87 18.15 12.33 -3.15
N LYS A 88 18.72 11.63 -4.15
CA LYS A 88 18.29 11.64 -5.55
C LYS A 88 17.61 10.32 -5.96
N LEU A 89 17.45 9.39 -5.02
CA LEU A 89 16.86 8.08 -5.30
C LEU A 89 15.46 8.22 -5.91
N ASP A 90 14.53 8.88 -5.22
CA ASP A 90 13.14 8.95 -5.66
C ASP A 90 12.98 9.74 -6.98
N GLU A 91 13.82 10.76 -7.18
CA GLU A 91 13.87 11.58 -8.41
C GLU A 91 14.33 10.78 -9.64
N VAL A 92 15.19 9.77 -9.43
CA VAL A 92 15.69 8.89 -10.50
C VAL A 92 14.81 7.65 -10.66
N LEU A 93 14.32 7.09 -9.56
CA LEU A 93 13.58 5.83 -9.57
C LEU A 93 12.29 5.95 -10.37
N HIS A 94 11.54 7.04 -10.19
CA HIS A 94 10.27 7.24 -10.86
C HIS A 94 10.39 7.21 -12.40
N PRO A 95 11.23 8.03 -13.06
CA PRO A 95 11.36 8.00 -14.51
C PRO A 95 12.02 6.71 -15.02
N VAL A 96 12.92 6.07 -14.26
CA VAL A 96 13.51 4.77 -14.64
C VAL A 96 12.43 3.69 -14.68
N LEU A 97 11.62 3.58 -13.62
CA LEU A 97 10.52 2.61 -13.58
C LEU A 97 9.48 2.90 -14.66
N ALA A 98 9.17 4.18 -14.92
CA ALA A 98 8.26 4.53 -16.02
C ALA A 98 8.75 4.01 -17.37
N GLY A 99 10.06 4.12 -17.64
CA GLY A 99 10.66 3.56 -18.84
C GLY A 99 10.67 2.03 -18.85
N VAL A 100 10.96 1.39 -17.72
CA VAL A 100 10.96 -0.08 -17.60
C VAL A 100 9.57 -0.66 -17.84
N LEU A 101 8.52 -0.08 -17.23
CA LEU A 101 7.14 -0.51 -17.43
C LEU A 101 6.66 -0.33 -18.88
N SER A 102 7.15 0.71 -19.55
CA SER A 102 6.87 0.90 -20.97
C SER A 102 7.61 -0.11 -21.86
N ALA A 103 8.87 -0.42 -21.54
CA ALA A 103 9.66 -1.39 -22.26
C ALA A 103 9.11 -2.82 -22.12
N SER A 104 8.62 -3.18 -20.93
CA SER A 104 7.99 -4.47 -20.68
C SER A 104 6.56 -4.59 -21.24
N GLY A 105 5.99 -3.50 -21.75
CA GLY A 105 4.65 -3.47 -22.35
C GLY A 105 3.50 -3.45 -21.33
N ILE A 106 3.79 -3.08 -20.08
CA ILE A 106 2.79 -2.93 -19.01
C ILE A 106 2.01 -1.63 -19.17
N THR A 107 2.69 -0.56 -19.55
CA THR A 107 2.03 0.71 -19.89
C THR A 107 1.78 0.80 -21.39
N GLU A 108 0.58 1.24 -21.75
CA GLU A 108 0.21 1.43 -23.15
C GLU A 108 0.88 2.67 -23.77
N PRO A 109 1.00 2.72 -25.11
CA PRO A 109 1.47 3.93 -25.78
C PRO A 109 0.62 5.17 -25.45
N GLY A 110 1.22 6.14 -24.77
CA GLY A 110 0.55 7.37 -24.34
C GLY A 110 0.03 7.34 -22.90
N GLU A 111 0.12 6.20 -22.22
CA GLU A 111 -0.11 6.08 -20.79
C GLU A 111 1.04 6.71 -20.01
N THR A 112 0.71 7.52 -18.99
CA THR A 112 1.70 8.22 -18.17
C THR A 112 1.77 7.62 -16.78
N VAL A 113 2.98 7.44 -16.27
CA VAL A 113 3.20 7.09 -14.86
C VAL A 113 3.08 8.37 -14.03
N GLU A 114 2.02 8.48 -13.23
CA GLU A 114 1.74 9.66 -12.42
C GLU A 114 2.63 9.71 -11.17
N ARG A 115 2.72 8.58 -10.46
CA ARG A 115 3.57 8.43 -9.27
C ARG A 115 4.00 7.00 -9.05
N THR A 116 5.14 6.87 -8.37
CA THR A 116 5.66 5.61 -7.86
C THR A 116 5.83 5.72 -6.35
N PHE A 117 5.23 4.81 -5.60
CA PHE A 117 5.37 4.67 -4.16
C PHE A 117 6.11 3.40 -3.85
N ARG A 118 7.10 3.47 -2.96
CA ARG A 118 7.87 2.31 -2.51
C ARG A 118 7.93 2.30 -1.00
N PHE A 119 7.56 1.18 -0.39
CA PHE A 119 7.61 1.01 1.06
C PHE A 119 7.83 -0.45 1.45
N SER A 120 8.94 -0.71 2.12
CA SER A 120 9.41 -2.06 2.45
C SER A 120 9.51 -2.94 1.19
N GLU A 121 8.61 -3.91 1.04
CA GLU A 121 8.54 -4.84 -0.09
C GLU A 121 7.41 -4.50 -1.06
N LEU A 122 6.60 -3.46 -0.81
CA LEU A 122 5.50 -3.08 -1.69
C LEU A 122 5.88 -1.86 -2.54
N THR A 123 5.74 -2.02 -3.85
CA THR A 123 5.81 -0.95 -4.84
C THR A 123 4.42 -0.77 -5.46
N LEU A 124 3.90 0.46 -5.40
CA LEU A 124 2.67 0.85 -6.10
C LEU A 124 3.02 1.88 -7.16
N VAL A 125 2.58 1.63 -8.39
CA VAL A 125 2.73 2.55 -9.52
C VAL A 125 1.34 2.98 -9.96
N VAL A 126 1.05 4.27 -9.77
CA VAL A 126 -0.20 4.89 -10.21
C VAL A 126 0.07 5.49 -11.57
N THR A 127 -0.67 5.03 -12.58
CA THR A 127 -0.61 5.55 -13.94
C THR A 127 -1.91 6.30 -14.27
N SER A 128 -1.99 6.85 -15.48
CA SER A 128 -3.20 7.46 -16.02
C SER A 128 -4.32 6.46 -16.37
N ALA A 129 -4.03 5.16 -16.44
CA ALA A 129 -4.99 4.14 -16.89
C ALA A 129 -5.14 2.93 -15.94
N ARG A 130 -4.12 2.61 -15.14
CA ARG A 130 -4.10 1.46 -14.24
C ARG A 130 -3.32 1.70 -12.97
N LEU A 131 -3.62 0.91 -11.94
CA LEU A 131 -2.77 0.75 -10.76
C LEU A 131 -1.95 -0.52 -10.91
N VAL A 132 -0.64 -0.42 -10.82
CA VAL A 132 0.26 -1.58 -10.80
C VAL A 132 0.79 -1.78 -9.39
N LYS A 133 0.69 -3.01 -8.91
CA LYS A 133 1.16 -3.44 -7.60
C LYS A 133 2.23 -4.50 -7.78
N HIS A 134 3.34 -4.32 -7.08
CA HIS A 134 4.41 -5.29 -6.99
C HIS A 134 4.76 -5.53 -5.53
N VAL A 135 4.96 -6.81 -5.15
CA VAL A 135 5.33 -7.21 -3.78
C VAL A 135 6.59 -8.06 -3.83
N GLY A 136 7.73 -7.50 -3.44
CA GLY A 136 8.97 -8.23 -3.39
C GLY A 136 10.13 -7.43 -2.81
N THR A 137 11.30 -8.11 -2.74
CA THR A 137 12.55 -7.46 -2.31
C THR A 137 13.15 -6.57 -3.39
N ALA A 138 12.89 -6.88 -4.66
CA ALA A 138 13.15 -5.99 -5.77
C ALA A 138 12.15 -4.84 -5.73
N VAL A 139 12.52 -3.72 -6.35
CA VAL A 139 11.57 -2.63 -6.56
C VAL A 139 10.56 -3.02 -7.64
N TRP A 140 10.98 -3.83 -8.60
CA TRP A 140 10.19 -4.30 -9.71
C TRP A 140 10.74 -5.64 -10.22
N ASP A 141 9.86 -6.58 -10.56
CA ASP A 141 10.12 -7.77 -11.37
C ASP A 141 8.81 -8.20 -12.08
N ASP A 142 8.79 -9.38 -12.69
CA ASP A 142 7.67 -9.91 -13.47
C ASP A 142 6.49 -10.42 -12.62
N ASP A 143 6.62 -10.47 -11.29
CA ASP A 143 5.56 -10.86 -10.36
C ASP A 143 4.79 -9.63 -9.85
N TYR A 144 3.85 -9.16 -10.68
CA TYR A 144 3.02 -7.99 -10.39
C TYR A 144 1.53 -8.24 -10.66
N GLU A 145 0.71 -7.39 -10.08
CA GLU A 145 -0.74 -7.34 -10.28
C GLU A 145 -1.11 -5.99 -10.90
N GLU A 146 -1.93 -6.00 -11.94
CA GLU A 146 -2.47 -4.80 -12.59
C GLU A 146 -3.97 -4.68 -12.33
N PHE A 147 -4.43 -3.45 -12.13
CA PHE A 147 -5.83 -3.11 -12.01
C PHE A 147 -6.12 -1.99 -13.01
N ASP A 148 -6.67 -2.35 -14.17
CA ASP A 148 -7.14 -1.36 -15.16
C ASP A 148 -8.28 -0.56 -14.52
N TYR A 149 -8.21 0.76 -14.65
CA TYR A 149 -9.25 1.62 -14.09
C TYR A 149 -10.60 1.38 -14.75
N ASP A 150 -10.66 0.94 -16.00
CA ASP A 150 -11.92 0.63 -16.68
C ASP A 150 -12.67 -0.55 -16.02
N ASP A 151 -11.96 -1.43 -15.32
CA ASP A 151 -12.56 -2.56 -14.57
C ASP A 151 -12.88 -2.19 -13.12
N VAL A 152 -12.44 -1.01 -12.64
CA VAL A 152 -12.63 -0.54 -11.26
C VAL A 152 -14.00 0.11 -11.10
N SER A 153 -14.80 -0.37 -10.15
CA SER A 153 -16.12 0.20 -9.84
C SER A 153 -16.23 0.85 -8.46
N ASP A 154 -15.29 0.60 -7.55
CA ASP A 154 -15.24 1.31 -6.27
C ASP A 154 -13.81 1.50 -5.76
N LEU A 155 -13.61 2.58 -5.01
CA LEU A 155 -12.37 2.92 -4.35
C LEU A 155 -12.67 3.47 -2.94
N GLU A 156 -12.19 2.77 -1.92
CA GLU A 156 -12.33 3.12 -0.52
C GLU A 156 -10.98 3.09 0.22
N PHE A 157 -10.89 3.87 1.29
CA PHE A 157 -9.71 3.96 2.14
C PHE A 157 -10.11 3.80 3.61
N GLU A 158 -9.65 2.73 4.25
CA GLU A 158 -9.88 2.47 5.66
C GLU A 158 -8.66 2.92 6.48
N GLU A 159 -8.81 3.99 7.26
CA GLU A 159 -7.72 4.52 8.08
C GLU A 159 -7.50 3.64 9.34
N GLY A 160 -6.32 3.04 9.43
CA GLY A 160 -5.86 2.33 10.62
C GLY A 160 -4.81 3.11 11.40
N SER A 161 -4.51 2.65 12.62
CA SER A 161 -3.53 3.30 13.51
C SER A 161 -2.07 3.18 13.06
N VAL A 162 -1.75 2.12 12.28
CA VAL A 162 -0.39 1.82 11.81
C VAL A 162 -0.30 1.90 10.28
N ALA A 163 -1.37 1.51 9.59
CA ALA A 163 -1.45 1.49 8.15
C ALA A 163 -2.88 1.83 7.71
N THR A 164 -3.01 2.46 6.56
CA THR A 164 -4.29 2.64 5.87
C THR A 164 -4.48 1.49 4.90
N THR A 165 -5.66 0.88 4.90
CA THR A 165 -6.03 -0.12 3.90
C THR A 165 -6.66 0.59 2.71
N LEU A 166 -6.06 0.41 1.53
CA LEU A 166 -6.65 0.74 0.24
C LEU A 166 -7.56 -0.42 -0.17
N VAL A 167 -8.83 -0.15 -0.44
CA VAL A 167 -9.80 -1.15 -0.92
C VAL A 167 -10.23 -0.74 -2.33
N LEU A 168 -9.81 -1.52 -3.32
CA LEU A 168 -10.17 -1.33 -4.72
C LEU A 168 -11.15 -2.44 -5.12
N THR A 169 -12.31 -2.08 -5.66
CA THR A 169 -13.23 -3.06 -6.25
C THR A 169 -13.05 -3.05 -7.75
N ALA A 170 -12.56 -4.15 -8.31
CA ALA A 170 -12.37 -4.34 -9.75
C ALA A 170 -12.99 -5.68 -10.18
N ASP A 171 -13.70 -5.71 -11.31
CA ASP A 171 -14.41 -6.92 -11.80
C ASP A 171 -15.30 -7.60 -10.72
N GLY A 172 -15.94 -6.81 -9.87
CA GLY A 172 -16.74 -7.29 -8.74
C GLY A 172 -15.95 -7.97 -7.61
N ARG A 173 -14.62 -7.88 -7.62
CA ARG A 173 -13.72 -8.40 -6.58
C ARG A 173 -13.08 -7.27 -5.80
N GLN A 174 -12.98 -7.44 -4.49
CA GLN A 174 -12.33 -6.47 -3.62
C GLN A 174 -10.88 -6.85 -3.35
N GLU A 175 -9.98 -5.98 -3.76
CA GLU A 175 -8.56 -6.06 -3.51
C GLU A 175 -8.16 -5.10 -2.40
N ARG A 176 -7.37 -5.61 -1.45
CA ARG A 176 -6.98 -4.87 -0.24
C ARG A 176 -5.47 -4.76 -0.14
N PHE A 177 -4.97 -3.54 -0.02
CA PHE A 177 -3.55 -3.26 0.07
C PHE A 177 -3.26 -2.40 1.30
N LYS A 178 -2.18 -2.69 2.01
CA LYS A 178 -1.78 -1.90 3.18
C LYS A 178 -0.73 -0.87 2.77
N ALA A 179 -1.02 0.39 3.03
CA ALA A 179 -0.09 1.50 2.86
C ALA A 179 0.31 2.08 4.23
N PRO A 180 1.58 2.44 4.46
CA PRO A 180 2.00 3.18 5.65
C PRO A 180 1.20 4.47 5.82
N SER A 181 0.76 4.77 7.05
CA SER A 181 -0.11 5.92 7.32
C SER A 181 0.51 7.28 6.97
N ASP A 182 1.85 7.40 6.98
CA ASP A 182 2.56 8.63 6.60
C ASP A 182 2.50 8.93 5.09
N ARG A 183 2.26 7.90 4.26
CA ARG A 183 2.13 8.00 2.80
C ARG A 183 0.72 7.80 2.28
N ALA A 184 -0.18 7.24 3.09
CA ALA A 184 -1.55 6.95 2.72
C ALA A 184 -2.30 8.16 2.13
N ARG A 185 -2.08 9.36 2.67
CA ARG A 185 -2.70 10.58 2.15
C ARG A 185 -2.27 10.90 0.71
N GLU A 186 -0.98 10.77 0.42
CA GLU A 186 -0.41 11.06 -0.90
C GLU A 186 -0.90 10.02 -1.93
N ILE A 187 -0.94 8.74 -1.53
CA ILE A 187 -1.50 7.65 -2.35
C ILE A 187 -2.99 7.90 -2.63
N LYS A 188 -3.75 8.27 -1.60
CA LYS A 188 -5.18 8.56 -1.73
C LYS A 188 -5.46 9.67 -2.72
N GLU A 189 -4.76 10.80 -2.59
CA GLU A 189 -4.90 11.94 -3.50
C GLU A 189 -4.54 11.53 -4.93
N THR A 190 -3.37 10.93 -5.13
CA THR A 190 -2.88 10.56 -6.47
C THR A 190 -3.79 9.54 -7.16
N LEU A 191 -4.19 8.47 -6.47
CA LEU A 191 -5.02 7.42 -7.06
C LEU A 191 -6.45 7.91 -7.32
N THR A 192 -7.02 8.70 -6.40
CA THR A 192 -8.34 9.31 -6.61
C THR A 192 -8.30 10.23 -7.83
N ASP A 193 -7.29 11.12 -7.91
CA ASP A 193 -7.16 12.06 -9.02
C ASP A 193 -6.97 11.34 -10.37
N ALA A 194 -6.14 10.29 -10.40
CA ALA A 194 -5.92 9.49 -11.61
C ALA A 194 -7.19 8.77 -12.07
N LEU A 195 -7.92 8.14 -11.14
CA LEU A 195 -9.18 7.45 -11.43
C LEU A 195 -10.26 8.42 -11.93
N LEU A 196 -10.43 9.55 -11.22
CA LEU A 196 -11.39 10.58 -11.63
C LEU A 196 -11.04 11.18 -13.00
N ALA A 197 -9.76 11.39 -13.28
CA ALA A 197 -9.30 11.86 -14.59
C ALA A 197 -9.60 10.86 -15.71
N ARG A 198 -9.43 9.55 -15.47
CA ARG A 198 -9.75 8.49 -16.44
C ARG A 198 -11.23 8.48 -16.79
N TYR A 199 -12.11 8.52 -15.79
CA TYR A 199 -13.56 8.51 -15.98
C TYR A 199 -14.16 9.87 -16.36
N GLY A 200 -13.36 10.94 -16.32
CA GLY A 200 -13.85 12.30 -16.49
C GLY A 200 -14.82 12.74 -15.38
N ALA A 201 -14.77 12.10 -14.21
CA ALA A 201 -15.63 12.35 -13.07
C ALA A 201 -15.07 13.48 -12.19
N SER A 202 -15.95 14.20 -11.50
CA SER A 202 -15.57 15.27 -10.56
C SER A 202 -15.54 14.81 -9.09
N SER A 203 -16.05 13.61 -8.80
CA SER A 203 -16.10 13.02 -7.46
C SER A 203 -16.22 11.49 -7.51
N LEU A 204 -15.85 10.81 -6.41
CA LEU A 204 -16.00 9.35 -6.30
C LEU A 204 -17.46 8.89 -6.40
N GLU A 205 -18.42 9.70 -5.97
CA GLU A 205 -19.85 9.38 -6.12
C GLU A 205 -20.29 9.38 -7.58
N GLU A 206 -19.84 10.39 -8.35
CA GLU A 206 -20.09 10.45 -9.80
C GLU A 206 -19.39 9.30 -10.53
N PHE A 207 -18.14 8.99 -10.16
CA PHE A 207 -17.42 7.82 -10.67
C PHE A 207 -18.20 6.52 -10.44
N ARG A 208 -18.66 6.24 -9.21
CA ARG A 208 -19.46 5.04 -8.91
C ARG A 208 -20.75 4.96 -9.75
N ALA A 209 -21.38 6.10 -9.99
CA ALA A 209 -22.59 6.15 -10.82
C ALA A 209 -22.28 5.85 -12.31
N LEU A 210 -21.13 6.31 -12.82
CA LEU A 210 -20.66 5.99 -14.17
C LEU A 210 -20.31 4.51 -14.29
N ALA A 211 -19.50 3.96 -13.38
CA ALA A 211 -19.12 2.55 -13.37
C ALA A 211 -20.33 1.61 -13.28
N ALA A 212 -21.31 1.92 -12.42
CA ALA A 212 -22.54 1.14 -12.33
C ALA A 212 -23.41 1.18 -13.61
N THR A 213 -23.28 2.23 -14.42
CA THR A 213 -23.98 2.32 -15.71
C THR A 213 -23.35 1.38 -16.74
N GLU A 214 -22.01 1.28 -16.75
CA GLU A 214 -21.28 0.40 -17.67
C GLU A 214 -21.42 -1.09 -17.30
N GLU A 215 -21.42 -1.43 -16.00
CA GLU A 215 -21.74 -2.79 -15.51
C GLU A 215 -23.18 -3.20 -15.86
N GLY A 216 -24.13 -2.25 -15.87
CA GLY A 216 -25.53 -2.50 -16.20
C GLY A 216 -25.80 -2.72 -17.70
N GLU A 217 -24.94 -2.22 -18.58
CA GLU A 217 -25.06 -2.43 -20.03
C GLU A 217 -24.53 -3.80 -20.47
N THR A 218 -23.63 -4.41 -19.70
CA THR A 218 -23.08 -5.76 -19.99
C THR A 218 -24.01 -6.89 -19.54
N ASP A 219 -24.88 -6.67 -18.55
CA ASP A 219 -25.81 -7.70 -18.04
C ASP A 219 -27.15 -7.79 -18.82
N ASP A 220 -27.48 -6.81 -19.68
CA ASP A 220 -28.76 -6.78 -20.44
C ASP A 220 -28.68 -7.34 -21.88
N ALA A 221 -27.58 -8.04 -22.23
CA ALA A 221 -27.42 -8.72 -23.52
C ALA A 221 -27.36 -10.26 -23.43
N GLY A 222 -27.57 -10.84 -22.25
CA GLY A 222 -27.37 -12.27 -21.99
C GLY A 222 -28.58 -12.99 -21.41
N ALA A 223 -29.41 -13.56 -22.29
CA ALA A 223 -30.30 -14.69 -22.02
C ALA A 223 -31.58 -14.44 -21.18
N ALA A 224 -32.64 -14.08 -21.89
CA ALA A 224 -33.95 -14.70 -21.66
C ALA A 224 -33.86 -16.21 -21.98
N VAL A 225 -33.21 -16.99 -21.12
CA VAL A 225 -33.43 -18.44 -21.06
C VAL A 225 -34.79 -18.65 -20.42
N ASP A 226 -35.74 -18.95 -21.29
CA ASP A 226 -37.01 -19.60 -20.99
C ASP A 226 -36.82 -20.69 -19.91
N ARG A 227 -37.18 -20.38 -18.65
CA ARG A 227 -37.17 -21.32 -17.52
C ARG A 227 -38.42 -22.21 -17.54
N THR A 228 -38.83 -22.67 -18.71
CA THR A 228 -39.96 -23.59 -18.88
C THR A 228 -39.60 -24.75 -19.79
N ASP A 229 -38.56 -25.51 -19.43
CA ASP A 229 -38.45 -26.91 -19.87
C ASP A 229 -37.76 -27.78 -18.81
N PHE A 230 -38.45 -27.98 -17.69
CA PHE A 230 -38.21 -29.16 -16.86
C PHE A 230 -38.90 -30.34 -17.57
N GLY A 231 -38.09 -31.09 -18.32
CA GLY A 231 -38.49 -32.35 -18.92
C GLY A 231 -39.18 -33.28 -17.92
N GLY A 232 -40.22 -33.96 -18.39
CA GLY A 232 -41.19 -34.73 -17.62
C GLY A 232 -40.61 -35.60 -16.50
N GLY A 233 -40.85 -35.18 -15.26
CA GLY A 233 -40.76 -35.99 -14.05
C GLY A 233 -42.13 -36.64 -13.73
N PRO A 234 -42.15 -37.83 -13.12
CA PRO A 234 -43.35 -38.66 -13.00
C PRO A 234 -44.38 -38.10 -11.99
N ASP A 235 -45.64 -38.39 -12.30
CA ASP A 235 -46.88 -38.01 -11.63
C ASP A 235 -46.93 -38.41 -10.13
N PRO A 236 -47.12 -37.47 -9.18
CA PRO A 236 -47.28 -37.80 -7.77
C PRO A 236 -48.70 -38.31 -7.47
N LEU A 237 -48.74 -39.55 -7.00
CA LEU A 237 -49.85 -40.31 -6.43
C LEU A 237 -50.99 -39.45 -5.86
N SER A 238 -52.18 -39.58 -6.45
CA SER A 238 -53.44 -39.15 -5.86
C SER A 238 -53.71 -39.90 -4.54
N ALA A 239 -53.74 -39.16 -3.45
CA ALA A 239 -54.30 -39.61 -2.19
C ALA A 239 -55.17 -38.47 -1.64
N ASP A 240 -56.47 -38.55 -1.92
CA ASP A 240 -57.52 -37.84 -1.19
C ASP A 240 -57.50 -38.30 0.27
N PRO A 241 -57.46 -37.38 1.25
CA PRO A 241 -58.02 -37.62 2.57
C PRO A 241 -59.38 -36.93 2.69
N ASP A 242 -60.37 -37.76 3.00
CA ASP A 242 -61.77 -37.43 3.25
C ASP A 242 -61.99 -36.33 4.32
N ASP A 243 -63.09 -35.61 4.13
CA ASP A 243 -63.70 -34.63 5.05
C ASP A 243 -63.87 -35.16 6.48
N VAL A 244 -63.45 -34.35 7.46
CA VAL A 244 -63.94 -34.44 8.84
C VAL A 244 -64.51 -33.09 9.29
N ASP A 245 -65.80 -33.14 9.59
CA ASP A 245 -66.67 -32.04 9.99
C ASP A 245 -66.52 -31.72 11.49
N THR A 246 -66.31 -30.42 11.76
CA THR A 246 -66.75 -29.58 12.91
C THR A 246 -66.83 -30.12 14.35
N GLU A 247 -66.21 -29.43 15.32
CA GLU A 247 -66.87 -28.46 16.26
C GLU A 247 -66.02 -28.11 17.51
N ALA A 248 -66.16 -26.85 17.96
CA ALA A 248 -66.05 -26.31 19.33
C ALA A 248 -64.87 -25.39 19.73
N GLY A 249 -65.19 -24.07 19.77
CA GLY A 249 -64.80 -23.08 20.80
C GLY A 249 -63.42 -22.41 20.66
N THR A 250 -63.20 -21.11 20.88
CA THR A 250 -64.01 -19.96 21.30
C THR A 250 -63.20 -18.69 20.92
N ARG A 251 -63.88 -17.56 20.70
CA ARG A 251 -63.35 -16.19 20.53
C ARG A 251 -62.29 -15.85 21.59
N GLU A 252 -61.30 -14.99 21.32
CA GLU A 252 -61.41 -13.53 21.47
C GLU A 252 -60.33 -12.76 20.69
N ASP A 253 -60.73 -11.60 20.16
CA ASP A 253 -59.94 -10.60 19.43
C ASP A 253 -59.65 -9.38 20.36
N PRO A 254 -58.97 -8.31 19.95
CA PRO A 254 -57.81 -7.73 20.63
C PRO A 254 -58.14 -6.47 21.46
N LEU A 255 -57.19 -6.03 22.29
CA LEU A 255 -57.26 -4.73 22.97
C LEU A 255 -56.01 -3.89 22.71
N ALA A 256 -56.27 -2.68 22.20
CA ALA A 256 -55.38 -1.54 22.10
C ALA A 256 -55.58 -0.60 23.30
N ASP A 257 -54.51 0.06 23.73
CA ASP A 257 -54.39 1.43 24.29
C ASP A 257 -52.96 1.56 24.86
N GLY A 258 -52.22 2.67 24.85
CA GLY A 258 -52.49 4.07 24.52
C GLY A 258 -51.60 4.97 25.40
N ALA A 259 -51.00 6.02 24.80
CA ALA A 259 -50.51 7.29 25.40
C ALA A 259 -49.34 7.24 26.42
N ASP A 260 -48.48 8.27 26.66
CA ASP A 260 -48.49 9.71 26.37
C ASP A 260 -47.09 10.36 26.63
N ALA A 261 -46.91 11.58 26.11
CA ALA A 261 -46.09 12.76 26.52
C ALA A 261 -44.57 12.63 26.82
N ALA A 262 -43.64 13.36 26.17
CA ALA A 262 -43.43 14.83 25.99
C ALA A 262 -42.70 15.53 27.17
N ASP A 263 -41.57 16.20 26.87
CA ASP A 263 -41.05 17.51 27.37
C ASP A 263 -39.63 17.73 26.78
N ASP A 264 -39.39 18.70 25.87
CA ASP A 264 -38.89 20.08 26.10
C ASP A 264 -37.51 20.16 26.81
N GLY A 265 -36.52 20.97 26.40
CA GLY A 265 -36.50 22.01 25.39
C GLY A 265 -35.12 22.66 25.18
N ALA A 266 -35.09 23.48 24.12
CA ALA A 266 -34.47 24.80 23.95
C ALA A 266 -32.99 25.09 24.30
N ALA A 267 -32.23 25.34 23.21
CA ALA A 267 -31.60 26.62 22.83
C ALA A 267 -30.51 27.27 23.71
N GLY A 268 -29.40 27.65 23.05
CA GLY A 268 -28.47 28.66 23.53
C GLY A 268 -27.32 28.93 22.56
N ALA A 269 -27.52 29.90 21.66
CA ALA A 269 -26.50 30.46 20.77
C ALA A 269 -25.51 31.38 21.51
N GLY A 270 -24.29 31.53 20.99
CA GLY A 270 -23.35 32.57 21.42
C GLY A 270 -21.99 32.52 20.73
N ALA A 271 -21.82 33.33 19.69
CA ALA A 271 -20.55 33.65 19.05
C ALA A 271 -19.84 34.82 19.76
N ALA A 272 -18.49 34.84 19.78
CA ALA A 272 -17.62 35.96 19.36
C ALA A 272 -16.16 35.88 19.89
N GLU A 273 -15.24 35.87 18.93
CA GLU A 273 -13.99 36.66 18.76
C GLU A 273 -12.88 36.84 19.81
N GLY A 274 -11.63 36.71 19.28
CA GLY A 274 -10.43 37.52 19.59
C GLY A 274 -9.55 37.01 20.74
N GLY A 275 -8.21 36.90 20.70
CA GLY A 275 -7.18 37.35 19.77
C GLY A 275 -5.88 37.58 20.57
N SER A 276 -4.73 37.16 20.02
CA SER A 276 -3.35 37.59 20.30
C SER A 276 -2.58 37.07 21.54
N GLY A 277 -1.38 36.52 21.29
CA GLY A 277 -0.23 36.61 22.22
C GLY A 277 0.68 35.38 22.31
N ALA A 278 1.69 35.26 21.44
CA ALA A 278 2.92 34.50 21.70
C ALA A 278 3.90 35.32 22.59
N PRO A 279 5.11 34.88 22.97
CA PRO A 279 5.72 33.53 22.99
C PRO A 279 6.40 33.19 24.35
N THR A 280 6.76 31.92 24.60
CA THR A 280 7.90 31.58 25.50
C THR A 280 8.39 30.14 25.27
N ALA A 281 9.69 30.01 25.04
CA ALA A 281 10.52 28.81 25.23
C ALA A 281 11.72 29.24 26.12
N PRO A 282 12.61 28.36 26.60
CA PRO A 282 12.55 26.90 26.77
C PRO A 282 12.78 26.50 28.25
N ALA A 283 12.58 25.23 28.60
CA ALA A 283 13.14 24.65 29.82
C ALA A 283 13.69 23.26 29.53
N GLU A 284 15.02 23.15 29.64
CA GLU A 284 15.75 21.89 29.77
C GLU A 284 15.37 21.20 31.08
N GLY A 285 15.28 19.88 31.04
CA GLY A 285 15.02 19.08 32.23
C GLY A 285 15.11 17.59 31.91
N GLY A 286 16.32 17.07 31.86
CA GLY A 286 16.55 15.64 31.81
C GLY A 286 16.06 14.95 33.10
N SER A 287 15.46 13.77 32.95
CA SER A 287 15.62 12.70 33.93
C SER A 287 15.23 11.36 33.31
N LYS A 288 16.20 10.44 33.27
CA LYS A 288 15.99 9.00 33.07
C LYS A 288 15.13 8.47 34.21
N ALA A 289 14.07 7.75 33.89
CA ALA A 289 13.48 6.76 34.80
C ALA A 289 12.90 5.62 33.97
N ALA A 290 13.42 4.42 34.21
CA ALA A 290 12.82 3.16 33.79
C ALA A 290 11.48 2.94 34.54
N PRO A 291 10.51 2.21 33.97
CA PRO A 291 9.56 1.47 34.76
C PRO A 291 9.96 0.00 34.81
N GLY A 292 10.15 -0.48 36.05
CA GLY A 292 10.17 -1.89 36.37
C GLY A 292 8.79 -2.51 36.24
N ALA A 293 8.81 -3.82 36.03
CA ALA A 293 7.66 -4.70 35.98
C ALA A 293 6.78 -4.55 37.24
N ALA A 294 5.52 -4.17 37.02
CA ALA A 294 4.46 -4.40 37.97
C ALA A 294 3.68 -5.64 37.48
N ALA A 295 3.77 -6.71 38.27
CA ALA A 295 2.85 -7.83 38.18
C ALA A 295 1.44 -7.31 38.42
N VAL A 296 0.55 -7.53 37.46
CA VAL A 296 -0.89 -7.34 37.64
C VAL A 296 -1.44 -8.67 38.10
N GLU A 297 -1.64 -8.80 39.41
CA GLU A 297 -2.58 -9.78 39.95
C GLU A 297 -3.97 -9.36 39.48
N SER A 298 -4.59 -10.14 38.59
CA SER A 298 -5.99 -9.94 38.23
C SER A 298 -6.86 -10.53 39.34
N SER A 299 -7.35 -9.65 40.20
CA SER A 299 -8.57 -9.90 40.97
C SER A 299 -9.69 -10.21 40.00
N ALA A 300 -10.14 -11.47 39.97
CA ALA A 300 -11.35 -11.86 39.26
C ALA A 300 -12.55 -11.30 40.03
N GLU A 301 -13.05 -10.15 39.59
CA GLU A 301 -14.40 -9.71 39.91
C GLU A 301 -15.37 -10.30 38.87
N ASP A 302 -16.45 -10.81 39.43
CA ASP A 302 -17.50 -11.67 38.87
C ASP A 302 -18.35 -10.93 37.82
N ASP A 303 -17.87 -10.89 36.57
CA ASP A 303 -18.66 -10.43 35.42
C ASP A 303 -19.35 -11.62 34.74
N GLY A 304 -20.59 -11.87 35.15
CA GLY A 304 -21.77 -12.34 34.38
C GLY A 304 -21.64 -13.17 33.10
N PHE A 305 -20.59 -13.98 32.92
CA PHE A 305 -20.33 -14.76 31.71
C PHE A 305 -20.22 -16.28 31.97
N ASP A 306 -20.64 -16.74 33.15
CA ASP A 306 -20.46 -18.13 33.60
C ASP A 306 -21.50 -19.13 33.03
N ASP A 307 -22.49 -18.66 32.26
CA ASP A 307 -23.50 -19.52 31.60
C ASP A 307 -23.23 -19.72 30.09
N SER A 308 -22.18 -19.11 29.56
CA SER A 308 -21.66 -19.43 28.23
C SER A 308 -20.52 -20.41 28.43
N GLY A 309 -20.66 -21.66 27.98
CA GLY A 309 -19.67 -22.75 28.12
C GLY A 309 -18.30 -22.52 27.44
N PHE A 310 -17.89 -21.27 27.26
CA PHE A 310 -16.58 -20.85 26.78
C PHE A 310 -15.58 -20.84 27.93
N ARG A 311 -14.69 -21.84 27.94
CA ARG A 311 -13.45 -21.78 28.72
C ARG A 311 -12.41 -20.99 27.92
N PRO A 312 -11.73 -20.00 28.53
CA PRO A 312 -10.54 -19.41 27.93
C PRO A 312 -9.53 -20.51 27.60
N ALA A 313 -8.96 -20.50 26.40
CA ALA A 313 -7.92 -21.44 26.03
C ALA A 313 -6.67 -21.11 26.86
N GLU A 314 -6.35 -21.96 27.84
CA GLU A 314 -5.07 -21.88 28.52
C GLU A 314 -3.97 -22.18 27.50
N PRO A 315 -2.87 -21.40 27.48
CA PRO A 315 -1.75 -21.66 26.59
C PRO A 315 -1.29 -23.09 26.85
N THR A 316 -1.37 -23.94 25.82
CA THR A 316 -0.88 -25.31 25.91
C THR A 316 0.58 -25.29 26.32
N ASP A 317 1.01 -26.21 27.18
CA ASP A 317 2.38 -26.28 27.72
C ASP A 317 3.45 -26.20 26.60
N ASP A 318 3.13 -26.69 25.40
CA ASP A 318 3.96 -26.62 24.21
C ASP A 318 4.27 -25.17 23.76
N VAL A 319 3.27 -24.28 23.78
CA VAL A 319 3.41 -22.87 23.38
C VAL A 319 4.19 -22.10 24.43
N ALA A 320 3.96 -22.39 25.71
CA ALA A 320 4.72 -21.76 26.80
C ALA A 320 6.21 -22.15 26.74
N ALA A 321 6.51 -23.42 26.41
CA ALA A 321 7.87 -23.91 26.23
C ALA A 321 8.54 -23.27 24.99
N GLU A 322 7.82 -23.11 23.89
CA GLU A 322 8.32 -22.48 22.66
C GLU A 322 8.67 -21.00 22.89
N VAL A 323 7.80 -20.26 23.59
CA VAL A 323 8.06 -18.85 23.93
C VAL A 323 9.26 -18.71 24.86
N ALA A 324 9.47 -19.63 25.80
CA ALA A 324 10.65 -19.64 26.65
C ALA A 324 11.94 -19.90 25.84
N ALA A 325 11.91 -20.85 24.91
CA ALA A 325 13.04 -21.17 24.04
C ALA A 325 13.39 -20.01 23.10
N LEU A 326 12.38 -19.32 22.56
CA LEU A 326 12.55 -18.13 21.73
C LEU A 326 13.17 -16.98 22.51
N ARG A 327 12.74 -16.74 23.76
CA ARG A 327 13.33 -15.71 24.64
C ARG A 327 14.81 -15.98 24.90
N GLU A 328 15.18 -17.23 25.21
CA GLU A 328 16.59 -17.61 25.40
C GLU A 328 17.42 -17.47 24.11
N ALA A 329 16.81 -17.72 22.94
CA ALA A 329 17.49 -17.49 21.66
C ALA A 329 17.75 -15.99 21.41
N VAL A 330 16.78 -15.13 21.73
CA VAL A 330 16.93 -13.67 21.61
C VAL A 330 18.01 -13.15 22.57
N ASP A 331 18.04 -13.61 23.81
CA ASP A 331 19.08 -13.20 24.78
C ASP A 331 20.49 -13.58 24.29
N ARG A 332 20.66 -14.80 23.76
CA ARG A 332 21.94 -15.23 23.17
C ARG A 332 22.34 -14.42 21.94
N GLN A 333 21.37 -13.95 21.16
CA GLN A 333 21.64 -13.05 20.03
C GLN A 333 22.09 -11.67 20.53
N GLY A 334 21.44 -11.13 21.57
CA GLY A 334 21.83 -9.90 22.24
C GLY A 334 23.29 -9.94 22.71
N GLU A 335 23.67 -10.98 23.45
CA GLU A 335 25.05 -11.17 23.94
C GLU A 335 26.09 -11.31 22.80
N ARG A 336 25.68 -11.81 21.62
CA ARG A 336 26.56 -11.89 20.45
C ARG A 336 26.76 -10.52 19.81
N LEU A 337 25.69 -9.72 19.71
CA LEU A 337 25.76 -8.36 19.19
C LEU A 337 26.59 -7.43 20.08
N GLU A 338 26.45 -7.57 21.41
CA GLU A 338 27.27 -6.83 22.37
C GLU A 338 28.75 -7.14 22.19
N ARG A 339 29.12 -8.42 22.10
CA ARG A 339 30.51 -8.84 21.83
C ARG A 339 31.05 -8.34 20.49
N GLN A 340 30.21 -8.32 19.45
CA GLN A 340 30.59 -7.76 18.15
C GLN A 340 30.82 -6.26 18.23
N THR A 341 29.99 -5.55 18.99
CA THR A 341 30.10 -4.10 19.20
C THR A 341 31.41 -3.77 19.94
N GLU A 342 31.72 -4.48 21.02
CA GLU A 342 32.99 -4.31 21.74
C GLU A 342 34.21 -4.59 20.85
N LEU A 343 34.14 -5.62 20.00
CA LEU A 343 35.20 -5.95 19.05
C LEU A 343 35.40 -4.83 18.02
N ILE A 344 34.30 -4.28 17.49
CA ILE A 344 34.33 -3.16 16.56
C ILE A 344 34.95 -1.92 17.22
N GLU A 345 34.55 -1.58 18.45
CA GLU A 345 35.12 -0.46 19.19
C GLU A 345 36.63 -0.63 19.42
N ARG A 346 37.06 -1.85 19.76
CA ARG A 346 38.48 -2.16 19.91
C ARG A 346 39.26 -2.01 18.60
N LEU A 347 38.71 -2.48 17.48
CA LEU A 347 39.33 -2.31 16.16
C LEU A 347 39.41 -0.83 15.75
N ILE A 348 38.37 -0.04 16.06
CA ILE A 348 38.36 1.40 15.81
C ILE A 348 39.45 2.09 16.63
N GLU A 349 39.61 1.74 17.91
CA GLU A 349 40.63 2.33 18.78
C GLU A 349 42.05 1.94 18.35
N GLU A 350 42.27 0.69 17.92
CA GLU A 350 43.55 0.24 17.35
C GLU A 350 43.89 0.98 16.04
N LEU A 351 42.91 1.19 15.15
CA LEU A 351 43.08 1.99 13.94
C LEU A 351 43.34 3.47 14.23
N ARG A 352 42.78 4.00 15.31
CA ARG A 352 42.95 5.40 15.72
C ARG A 352 44.32 5.66 16.34
N ARG A 353 44.90 4.67 17.04
CA ARG A 353 46.21 4.76 17.69
C ARG A 353 47.39 4.44 16.75
N GLY A 354 47.12 3.77 15.64
CA GLY A 354 48.11 3.43 14.60
C GLY A 354 48.34 4.50 13.53
N ARG A 355 47.79 5.70 13.70
CA ARG A 355 47.90 6.85 12.77
C ARG A 355 48.51 8.06 13.47
#